data_AF-A0A0G1TJ82-F1
#
_entry.id   AF-A0A0G1TJ82-F1
#
_cell.length_a   1.000
_cell.length_b   1.000
_cell.length_c   1.000
_cell.angle_alpha   90.00
_cell.angle_beta   90.00
_cell.angle_gamma   90.00
#
_symmetry.space_group_name_H-M   'P 1'
#
loop_
_entity.id
_entity.type
_entity.pdbx_description
1 polymer ?
#
loop_
_entity_poly.entity_id
_entity_poly.type
_entity_poly.pdbx_seq_one_letter_code
_entity_poly.pdbx_strand_id
1 'polypeptide(L)'
;MGKAIRLRSRLRSYTQLTKLSDRIYTLSTTATEVRYLELGSELEALLTEAELVSTYQPPYNVLLKDDKSPLYIHISQAAFPTITTVRKRDMLQHKLAGTLLGPYQSDYRVKEVLDIT
;
A
#
# COMPACT_ATOMS: atom_id res chain seq x y z
N MET A 1 4.35 4.44 -10.59
CA MET A 1 4.10 4.56 -9.14
C MET A 1 5.20 3.80 -8.40
N GLY A 2 5.72 4.31 -7.28
CA GLY A 2 6.89 3.74 -6.61
C GLY A 2 7.06 4.17 -5.14
N LYS A 3 7.39 3.26 -4.22
CA LYS A 3 7.78 3.61 -2.83
C LYS A 3 9.26 4.00 -2.70
N ALA A 4 9.57 4.85 -1.71
CA ALA A 4 10.95 5.17 -1.34
C ALA A 4 11.07 5.61 0.12
N ILE A 5 12.11 5.11 0.82
CA ILE A 5 12.48 5.58 2.17
C ILE A 5 12.98 7.04 2.12
N ARG A 6 13.69 7.40 1.04
CA ARG A 6 14.21 8.75 0.81
C ARG A 6 13.84 9.24 -0.59
N LEU A 7 12.82 10.10 -0.68
CA LEU A 7 12.31 10.65 -1.94
C LEU A 7 13.41 11.30 -2.79
N ARG A 8 14.27 12.14 -2.18
CA ARG A 8 15.37 12.82 -2.89
C ARG A 8 16.34 11.85 -3.56
N SER A 9 16.72 10.79 -2.85
CA SER A 9 17.62 9.77 -3.38
C SER A 9 16.97 9.00 -4.54
N ARG A 10 15.66 8.72 -4.41
CA ARG A 10 14.88 8.04 -5.44
C ARG A 10 14.80 8.90 -6.71
N LEU A 11 14.43 10.16 -6.60
CA LEU A 11 14.34 11.07 -7.75
C LEU A 11 15.68 11.26 -8.46
N ARG A 12 16.78 11.40 -7.71
CA ARG A 12 18.13 11.50 -8.28
C ARG A 12 18.54 10.27 -9.09
N SER A 13 17.97 9.09 -8.81
CA SER A 13 18.24 7.90 -9.62
C SER A 13 17.63 8.00 -11.01
N TYR A 14 16.44 8.59 -11.15
CA TYR A 14 15.78 8.81 -12.44
C TYR A 14 16.50 9.85 -13.31
N THR A 15 17.23 10.80 -12.71
CA THR A 15 17.99 11.80 -13.50
C THR A 15 19.32 11.24 -14.05
N GLN A 16 19.79 10.09 -13.58
CA GLN A 16 21.03 9.46 -14.06
C GLN A 16 20.75 8.57 -15.27
N LEU A 17 20.36 9.19 -16.40
CA LEU A 17 19.85 8.51 -17.59
C LEU A 17 20.73 7.37 -18.10
N THR A 18 22.05 7.49 -18.02
CA THR A 18 23.03 6.48 -18.49
C THR A 18 23.03 5.18 -17.67
N LYS A 19 22.39 5.17 -16.50
CA LYS A 19 22.32 4.00 -15.60
C LYS A 19 20.92 3.39 -15.56
N LEU A 20 19.98 3.88 -16.36
CA LEU A 20 18.61 3.41 -16.38
C LEU A 20 18.44 2.23 -17.33
N SER A 21 17.53 1.32 -17.00
CA SER A 21 17.03 0.35 -17.98
C SER A 21 16.09 1.03 -18.97
N ASP A 22 15.94 0.48 -20.18
CA ASP A 22 15.15 1.08 -21.27
C ASP A 22 13.73 1.49 -20.83
N ARG A 23 13.07 0.65 -20.02
CA ARG A 23 11.75 0.92 -19.46
C ARG A 23 11.75 2.18 -18.58
N ILE A 24 12.72 2.28 -17.67
CA ILE A 24 12.81 3.40 -16.73
C ILE A 24 13.33 4.66 -17.42
N TYR A 25 14.22 4.51 -18.40
CA TYR A 25 14.65 5.59 -19.29
C TYR A 25 13.45 6.21 -20.01
N THR A 26 12.62 5.38 -20.64
CA THR A 26 11.40 5.83 -21.33
C THR A 26 10.45 6.53 -20.37
N LEU A 27 10.20 5.96 -19.18
CA LEU A 27 9.40 6.62 -18.15
C LEU A 27 9.99 8.00 -17.79
N SER A 28 11.31 8.08 -17.60
CA SER A 28 11.95 9.31 -17.13
C SER A 28 11.99 10.41 -18.18
N THR A 29 12.02 10.06 -19.48
CA THR A 29 12.05 11.03 -20.58
C THR A 29 10.66 11.44 -21.06
N THR A 30 9.64 10.61 -20.82
CA THR A 30 8.24 10.91 -21.20
C THR A 30 7.44 11.56 -20.08
N ALA A 31 7.85 11.42 -18.82
CA ALA A 31 7.16 12.02 -17.68
C ALA A 31 7.20 13.55 -17.73
N THR A 32 6.03 14.17 -17.65
CA THR A 32 5.85 15.63 -17.61
C THR A 32 5.68 16.18 -16.20
N GLU A 33 5.21 15.35 -15.26
CA GLU A 33 4.90 15.73 -13.89
C GLU A 33 5.32 14.63 -12.92
N VAL A 34 5.78 15.03 -11.73
CA VAL A 34 6.05 14.15 -10.60
C VAL A 34 5.22 14.60 -9.41
N ARG A 35 4.41 13.69 -8.87
CA ARG A 35 3.68 13.86 -7.60
C ARG A 35 4.18 12.88 -6.56
N TYR A 36 4.16 13.29 -5.30
CA TYR A 36 4.57 12.46 -4.17
C TYR A 36 3.64 12.65 -2.98
N LEU A 37 3.60 11.65 -2.11
CA LEU A 37 2.87 11.66 -0.84
C LEU A 37 3.86 11.27 0.26
N GLU A 38 3.95 12.08 1.30
CA GLU A 38 4.73 11.74 2.51
C GLU A 38 3.84 10.93 3.46
N LEU A 39 4.38 9.81 3.95
CA LEU A 39 3.66 8.84 4.78
C LEU A 39 4.45 8.58 6.05
N GLY A 40 3.76 8.23 7.14
CA GLY A 40 4.33 8.11 8.47
C GLY A 40 5.11 6.83 8.70
N SER A 41 4.94 5.81 7.85
CA SER A 41 5.67 4.55 7.95
C SER A 41 5.97 3.91 6.60
N GLU A 42 6.97 3.02 6.58
CA GLU A 42 7.27 2.22 5.38
C GLU A 42 6.11 1.29 5.02
N LEU A 43 5.42 0.74 6.03
CA LEU A 43 4.26 -0.11 5.83
C LEU A 43 3.15 0.67 5.13
N GLU A 44 2.82 1.86 5.62
CA GLU A 44 1.85 2.77 4.98
C GLU A 44 2.22 3.07 3.53
N ALA A 45 3.48 3.38 3.25
CA ALA A 45 3.97 3.63 1.89
C ALA A 45 3.82 2.43 0.94
N LEU A 46 4.09 1.23 1.43
CA LEU A 46 3.90 0.00 0.67
C LEU A 46 2.42 -0.22 0.30
N LEU A 47 1.51 0.04 1.25
CA LEU A 47 0.09 -0.19 1.07
C LEU A 47 -0.53 0.83 0.12
N THR A 48 -0.22 2.11 0.32
CA THR A 48 -0.69 3.18 -0.56
C THR A 48 -0.13 2.98 -1.97
N GLU A 49 1.11 2.54 -2.12
CA GLU A 49 1.65 2.17 -3.44
C GLU A 49 0.83 1.05 -4.09
N ALA A 50 0.58 -0.05 -3.37
CA ALA A 50 -0.18 -1.17 -3.89
C ALA A 50 -1.61 -0.76 -4.29
N GLU A 51 -2.27 0.06 -3.47
CA GLU A 51 -3.60 0.61 -3.77
C GLU A 51 -3.60 1.48 -5.02
N LEU A 52 -2.63 2.40 -5.16
CA LEU A 52 -2.52 3.25 -6.33
C LEU A 52 -2.14 2.47 -7.60
N VAL A 53 -1.25 1.48 -7.50
CA VAL A 53 -0.90 0.61 -8.62
C VAL A 53 -2.09 -0.22 -9.06
N SER A 54 -2.85 -0.78 -8.13
CA SER A 54 -4.06 -1.55 -8.42
C SER A 54 -5.14 -0.68 -9.07
N THR A 55 -5.31 0.55 -8.57
CA THR A 55 -6.34 1.49 -9.04
C THR A 55 -6.02 2.05 -10.43
N TYR A 56 -4.78 2.49 -10.67
CA TYR A 56 -4.41 3.21 -11.89
C TYR A 56 -3.72 2.35 -12.95
N GLN A 57 -3.30 1.12 -12.59
CA GLN A 57 -2.60 0.18 -13.47
C GLN A 57 -1.57 0.84 -14.41
N PRO A 58 -0.63 1.63 -13.86
CA PRO A 58 0.27 2.44 -14.68
C PRO A 58 1.18 1.55 -15.55
N PRO A 59 1.43 1.93 -16.82
CA PRO A 59 2.01 1.05 -17.84
C PRO A 59 3.43 0.55 -17.52
N TYR A 60 4.19 1.31 -16.73
CA TYR A 60 5.57 0.97 -16.36
C TYR A 60 5.68 0.13 -15.08
N ASN A 61 4.59 -0.06 -14.33
CA ASN A 61 4.55 -0.98 -13.20
C ASN A 61 4.29 -2.38 -13.74
N VAL A 62 5.28 -3.27 -13.60
CA VAL A 62 5.05 -4.69 -13.88
C VAL A 62 4.15 -5.23 -12.78
N LEU A 63 3.01 -5.80 -13.18
CA LEU A 63 2.03 -6.44 -12.32
C LEU A 63 2.74 -7.43 -11.40
N LEU A 64 2.90 -7.06 -10.13
CA LEU A 64 3.21 -8.00 -9.06
C LEU A 64 1.95 -8.81 -8.84
N LYS A 65 2.00 -10.08 -9.27
CA LYS A 65 0.90 -11.07 -9.27
C LYS A 65 0.39 -11.48 -7.88
N ASP A 66 0.77 -10.79 -6.80
CA ASP A 66 0.38 -11.21 -5.45
C ASP A 66 -0.97 -10.58 -5.08
N ASP A 67 -2.03 -11.32 -5.39
CA ASP A 67 -3.45 -10.94 -5.30
C ASP A 67 -3.97 -10.88 -3.85
N LYS A 68 -3.08 -10.66 -2.88
CA LYS A 68 -3.43 -10.64 -1.46
C LYS A 68 -3.77 -9.23 -1.02
N SER A 69 -5.06 -8.90 -1.12
CA SER A 69 -5.58 -7.69 -0.47
C SER A 69 -5.24 -7.72 1.03
N PRO A 70 -4.71 -6.62 1.59
CA PRO A 70 -4.37 -6.56 3.01
C PRO A 70 -5.59 -6.80 3.91
N LEU A 71 -5.35 -7.45 5.04
CA LEU A 71 -6.34 -7.69 6.09
C LEU A 71 -6.32 -6.56 7.12
N TYR A 72 -7.46 -6.31 7.73
CA TYR A 72 -7.65 -5.36 8.82
C TYR A 72 -8.35 -6.07 9.96
N ILE A 73 -8.05 -5.67 11.19
CA ILE A 73 -8.80 -6.07 12.38
C ILE A 73 -9.82 -4.96 12.63
N HIS A 74 -11.10 -5.33 12.70
CA HIS A 74 -12.19 -4.44 13.05
C HIS A 74 -12.72 -4.80 14.43
N ILE A 75 -12.84 -3.79 15.28
CA ILE A 75 -13.39 -3.88 16.62
C ILE A 75 -14.71 -3.10 16.61
N SER A 76 -15.82 -3.81 16.75
CA SER A 76 -17.15 -3.18 16.75
C SER A 76 -17.38 -2.33 18.01
N GLN A 77 -18.12 -1.23 17.87
CA GLN A 77 -18.48 -0.31 18.97
C GLN A 77 -19.80 -0.70 19.66
N ALA A 78 -20.13 -2.00 19.71
CA ALA A 78 -21.33 -2.49 20.39
C ALA A 78 -21.09 -2.64 21.90
N ALA A 79 -22.17 -2.78 22.68
CA ALA A 79 -22.10 -3.09 24.11
C ALA A 79 -21.27 -4.35 24.42
N PHE A 80 -21.20 -5.27 23.45
CA PHE A 80 -20.27 -6.41 23.43
C PHE A 80 -19.40 -6.31 22.17
N PRO A 81 -18.17 -5.75 22.28
CA PRO A 81 -17.31 -5.57 21.13
C PRO A 81 -16.88 -6.92 20.56
N THR A 82 -16.96 -7.05 19.25
CA THR A 82 -16.54 -8.21 18.48
C THR A 82 -15.31 -7.85 17.66
N ILE A 83 -14.33 -8.76 17.65
CA ILE A 83 -13.11 -8.63 16.87
C ILE A 83 -13.27 -9.47 15.61
N THR A 84 -13.16 -8.85 14.43
CA THR A 84 -13.31 -9.54 13.14
C THR A 84 -12.19 -9.15 12.18
N THR A 85 -11.75 -10.11 11.36
CA THR A 85 -10.81 -9.88 10.27
C THR A 85 -11.54 -9.58 8.98
N VAL A 86 -11.18 -8.47 8.33
CA VAL A 86 -11.91 -7.93 7.17
C VAL A 86 -10.95 -7.40 6.12
N ARG A 87 -11.38 -7.34 4.85
CA ARG A 87 -10.65 -6.60 3.82
C ARG A 87 -11.25 -5.20 3.67
N LYS A 88 -10.46 -4.23 3.21
CA LYS A 88 -10.90 -2.84 2.99
C LYS A 88 -12.17 -2.73 2.13
N ARG A 89 -12.32 -3.60 1.12
CA ARG A 89 -13.51 -3.66 0.24
C ARG A 89 -14.78 -4.05 0.99
N ASP A 90 -14.70 -5.03 1.89
CA ASP A 90 -15.86 -5.54 2.63
C ASP A 90 -16.32 -4.48 3.64
N MET A 91 -15.37 -3.73 4.22
CA MET A 91 -15.64 -2.57 5.07
C MET A 91 -16.42 -1.45 4.36
N LEU A 92 -15.98 -1.06 3.16
CA LEU A 92 -16.62 0.00 2.37
C LEU A 92 -18.05 -0.37 1.94
N GLN A 93 -18.28 -1.65 1.64
CA GLN A 93 -19.61 -2.15 1.27
C GLN A 93 -20.58 -2.19 2.46
N HIS A 94 -20.10 -2.58 3.65
CA HIS A 94 -20.95 -2.78 4.81
C HIS A 94 -21.03 -1.57 5.78
N LYS A 95 -20.29 -0.47 5.51
CA LYS A 95 -20.24 0.74 6.36
C LYS A 95 -20.07 0.43 7.85
N LEU A 96 -19.17 -0.49 8.15
CA LEU A 96 -18.99 -1.02 9.50
C LEU A 96 -18.44 0.08 10.43
N ALA A 97 -19.19 0.42 11.47
CA ALA A 97 -18.77 1.36 12.50
C ALA A 97 -17.86 0.67 13.52
N GLY A 98 -16.74 1.29 13.89
CA GLY A 98 -15.82 0.73 14.88
C GLY A 98 -14.39 1.21 14.76
N THR A 99 -13.52 0.66 15.60
CA THR A 99 -12.08 0.92 15.56
C THR A 99 -11.42 -0.05 14.59
N LEU A 100 -10.51 0.45 13.76
CA LEU A 100 -9.78 -0.34 12.78
C LEU A 100 -8.30 -0.41 13.17
N LEU A 101 -7.75 -1.62 13.19
CA LEU A 101 -6.33 -1.88 13.41
C LEU A 101 -5.73 -2.57 12.18
N GLY A 102 -4.50 -2.23 11.85
CA GLY A 102 -3.78 -2.75 10.70
C GLY A 102 -3.44 -1.65 9.68
N PRO A 103 -3.18 -2.01 8.41
CA PRO A 103 -3.38 -3.33 7.82
C PRO A 103 -2.24 -4.34 8.03
N TYR A 104 -2.62 -5.61 7.96
CA TYR A 104 -1.77 -6.78 8.10
C TYR A 104 -1.58 -7.47 6.75
N GLN A 105 -0.33 -7.81 6.45
CA GLN A 105 0.08 -8.44 5.19
C GLN A 105 -0.38 -9.91 5.08
N SER A 106 -0.73 -10.56 6.20
CA SER A 106 -1.16 -11.95 6.25
C SER A 106 -2.02 -12.25 7.47
N ASP A 107 -2.83 -13.30 7.39
CA ASP A 107 -3.65 -13.80 8.50
C ASP A 107 -2.79 -14.25 9.69
N TYR A 108 -1.58 -14.75 9.41
CA TYR A 108 -0.61 -15.11 10.44
C TYR A 108 -0.26 -13.92 11.35
N ARG A 109 0.00 -12.74 10.76
CA ARG A 109 0.29 -11.53 11.54
C ARG A 109 -0.90 -11.00 12.33
N VAL A 110 -2.11 -11.24 11.85
CA VAL A 110 -3.31 -10.89 12.60
C VAL A 110 -3.41 -11.77 13.85
N LYS A 111 -3.22 -13.08 13.70
CA LYS A 111 -3.26 -14.03 14.83
C LYS A 111 -2.19 -13.73 15.87
N GLU A 112 -0.97 -13.43 15.45
CA GLU A 112 0.11 -13.05 16.36
C GLU A 112 -0.26 -11.82 17.22
N VAL A 113 -0.86 -10.78 16.63
CA VAL A 113 -1.31 -9.60 17.40
C VAL A 113 -2.46 -9.93 18.36
N LEU A 114 -3.35 -10.83 17.97
CA LEU A 114 -4.47 -11.26 18.80
C LEU A 114 -4.03 -12.18 19.95
N ASP A 115 -3.01 -13.01 19.74
CA ASP A 115 -2.48 -13.96 20.73
C ASP A 115 -1.62 -13.29 21.81
N ILE A 116 -1.10 -12.08 21.55
CA ILE A 116 -0.24 -11.33 22.49
C ILE A 116 -1.07 -10.51 23.51
N THR A 117 -2.40 -10.55 23.45
CA THR A 117 -3.29 -9.84 24.39
C THR A 117 -3.95 -10.81 25.37
#